data_AF-A0A947S9Z1-F1
#
_entry.id   AF-A0A947S9Z1-F1
#
_cell.length_a   1.000
_cell.length_b   1.000
_cell.length_c   1.000
_cell.angle_alpha   90.00
_cell.angle_beta   90.00
_cell.angle_gamma   90.00
#
_symmetry.space_group_name_H-M   'P 1'
#
loop_
_entity.id
_entity.type
_entity.pdbx_description
1 polymer ?
#
loop_
_entity_poly.entity_id
_entity_poly.type
_entity_poly.pdbx_seq_one_letter_code
_entity_poly.pdbx_strand_id
1 'polypeptide(L)'
;MAKTTKKSNSEAYGAEQIQVLEGLDPVKKRPGMYIGSTGQEGLHHLVTEIINNSMDEAIAGHADRILVEFNKDGSCSIYDNGRGVPFEIKEGYGVSALELAFTKLHAGGKFGGSGYKVSSG
;
A
#
# COMPACT_ATOMS: atom_id res chain seq x y z
N MET A 1 -14.07 62.74 -3.78
CA MET A 1 -14.01 61.58 -2.87
C MET A 1 -13.67 60.35 -3.69
N ALA A 2 -12.38 60.00 -3.78
CA ALA A 2 -11.94 58.78 -4.49
C ALA A 2 -12.00 57.60 -3.51
N LYS A 3 -12.77 56.58 -3.86
CA LYS A 3 -12.90 55.33 -3.09
C LYS A 3 -11.55 54.61 -3.05
N THR A 4 -11.00 54.48 -1.85
CA THR A 4 -9.84 53.63 -1.56
C THR A 4 -10.23 52.16 -1.73
N THR A 5 -9.88 51.55 -2.87
CA THR A 5 -9.91 50.09 -3.02
C THR A 5 -8.60 49.52 -2.50
N LYS A 6 -8.61 48.99 -1.27
CA LYS A 6 -7.54 48.13 -0.78
C LYS A 6 -8.14 46.79 -0.35
N LYS A 7 -7.99 45.78 -1.19
CA LYS A 7 -8.07 44.37 -0.79
C LYS A 7 -7.26 43.51 -1.76
N SER A 8 -5.94 43.53 -1.60
CA SER A 8 -5.10 42.44 -2.06
C SER A 8 -5.00 41.43 -0.92
N ASN A 9 -5.92 40.47 -0.87
CA ASN A 9 -5.64 39.22 -0.16
C ASN A 9 -4.63 38.47 -1.01
N SER A 10 -3.35 38.84 -0.91
CA SER A 10 -2.29 37.95 -1.30
C SER A 10 -2.26 36.85 -0.25
N GLU A 11 -2.85 35.69 -0.56
CA GLU A 11 -2.54 34.47 0.20
C GLU A 11 -1.04 34.26 0.06
N ALA A 12 -0.29 34.65 1.09
CA ALA A 12 1.15 34.52 1.09
C ALA A 12 1.46 33.03 1.12
N TYR A 13 2.03 32.51 0.04
CA TYR A 13 2.55 31.14 0.01
C TYR A 13 3.81 31.07 0.87
N GLY A 14 3.67 30.57 2.09
CA GLY A 14 4.74 30.38 3.06
C GLY A 14 4.95 28.91 3.44
N ALA A 15 5.94 28.67 4.31
CA ALA A 15 6.33 27.32 4.74
C ALA A 15 5.17 26.57 5.43
N GLU A 16 4.27 27.29 6.08
CA GLU A 16 3.07 26.78 6.75
C GLU A 16 2.05 26.14 5.78
N GLN A 17 2.13 26.44 4.48
CA GLN A 17 1.28 25.82 3.47
C GLN A 17 1.83 24.47 2.97
N ILE A 18 3.06 24.11 3.34
CA ILE A 18 3.65 22.81 3.01
C ILE A 18 3.07 21.75 3.95
N GLN A 19 2.42 20.73 3.36
CA GLN A 19 1.84 19.62 4.10
C GLN A 19 2.69 18.36 3.92
N VAL A 20 2.96 17.67 5.03
CA VAL A 20 3.54 16.33 5.03
C VAL A 20 2.40 15.34 5.28
N LEU A 21 2.30 14.34 4.40
CA LEU A 21 1.35 13.24 4.56
C LEU A 21 2.11 12.03 5.10
N GLU A 22 1.66 11.50 6.23
CA GLU A 22 2.32 10.40 6.94
C GLU A 22 1.58 9.06 6.78
N GLY A 23 2.28 7.96 7.04
CA GLY A 23 1.71 6.62 6.96
C GLY A 23 1.09 6.31 5.60
N LEU A 24 -0.21 5.97 5.59
CA LEU A 24 -0.96 5.63 4.39
C LEU A 24 -1.80 6.79 3.82
N ASP A 25 -1.73 7.97 4.43
CA ASP A 25 -2.47 9.14 3.94
C ASP A 25 -2.08 9.57 2.51
N PRO A 26 -0.80 9.50 2.08
CA PRO A 26 -0.45 9.74 0.67
C PRO A 26 -1.20 8.83 -0.29
N VAL A 27 -1.37 7.55 0.05
CA VAL A 27 -2.06 6.55 -0.78
C VAL A 27 -3.53 6.90 -0.93
N LYS A 28 -4.20 7.22 0.18
CA LYS A 28 -5.61 7.62 0.17
C LYS A 28 -5.84 8.92 -0.58
N LYS A 29 -4.91 9.88 -0.46
CA LYS A 29 -5.03 11.20 -1.11
C LYS A 29 -4.75 11.14 -2.61
N ARG A 30 -3.86 10.23 -3.05
CA ARG A 30 -3.43 10.10 -4.44
C ARG A 30 -3.38 8.62 -4.89
N PRO A 31 -4.52 7.90 -4.88
CA PRO A 31 -4.53 6.46 -5.13
C PRO A 31 -4.00 6.09 -6.52
N GLY A 32 -4.25 6.92 -7.54
CA GLY A 32 -3.77 6.66 -8.91
C GLY A 32 -2.25 6.53 -9.03
N MET A 33 -1.46 7.14 -8.13
CA MET A 33 0.00 6.94 -8.11
C MET A 33 0.42 5.53 -7.67
N TYR A 34 -0.43 4.82 -6.94
CA TYR A 34 -0.13 3.52 -6.35
C TYR A 34 -0.83 2.38 -7.10
N ILE A 35 -2.09 2.59 -7.49
CA ILE A 35 -2.91 1.56 -8.15
C ILE A 35 -3.22 1.88 -9.62
N GLY A 36 -2.63 2.94 -10.19
CA GLY A 36 -2.80 3.36 -11.58
C GLY A 36 -4.07 4.16 -11.84
N SER A 37 -5.24 3.62 -11.48
CA SER A 37 -6.54 4.30 -11.62
C SER A 37 -7.46 3.99 -10.45
N THR A 38 -8.57 4.71 -10.32
CA THR A 38 -9.68 4.36 -9.39
C THR A 38 -10.88 3.78 -10.14
N GLY A 39 -10.68 3.38 -11.41
CA GLY A 39 -11.67 2.66 -12.21
C GLY A 39 -11.54 1.15 -12.04
N GLN A 40 -12.11 0.40 -12.98
CA GLN A 40 -12.10 -1.06 -12.95
C GLN A 40 -10.69 -1.66 -12.91
N GLU A 41 -9.75 -1.08 -13.66
CA GLU A 41 -8.36 -1.55 -13.69
C GLU A 41 -7.70 -1.46 -12.32
N GLY A 42 -7.82 -0.32 -11.63
CA GLY A 42 -7.28 -0.16 -10.28
C GLY A 42 -7.98 -1.02 -9.24
N LEU A 43 -9.29 -1.24 -9.37
CA LEU A 43 -10.02 -2.17 -8.51
C LEU A 43 -9.48 -3.59 -8.66
N HIS A 44 -9.28 -4.07 -9.89
CA HIS A 44 -8.66 -5.38 -10.13
C HIS A 44 -7.21 -5.43 -9.66
N HIS A 45 -6.47 -4.32 -9.79
CA HIS A 45 -5.09 -4.22 -9.33
C HIS A 45 -4.96 -4.50 -7.82
N LEU A 46 -5.91 -4.01 -7.00
CA LEU A 46 -5.95 -4.33 -5.57
C LEU A 46 -6.02 -5.84 -5.31
N VAL A 47 -6.77 -6.58 -6.13
CA VAL A 47 -6.89 -8.04 -6.02
C VAL A 47 -5.62 -8.72 -6.51
N THR A 48 -5.10 -8.31 -7.66
CA THR A 48 -3.90 -8.93 -8.25
C THR A 48 -2.67 -8.73 -7.39
N GLU A 49 -2.54 -7.61 -6.67
CA GLU A 49 -1.44 -7.39 -5.73
C GLU A 49 -1.39 -8.45 -4.62
N ILE A 50 -2.54 -8.84 -4.07
CA ILE A 50 -2.58 -9.90 -3.05
C ILE A 50 -2.31 -11.27 -3.68
N ILE A 51 -2.86 -11.54 -4.87
CA ILE A 51 -2.57 -12.79 -5.60
C ILE A 51 -1.08 -12.90 -5.93
N ASN A 52 -0.42 -11.81 -6.33
CA ASN A 52 1.00 -11.79 -6.65
C ASN A 52 1.86 -12.14 -5.42
N ASN A 53 1.49 -11.66 -4.23
CA ASN A 53 2.14 -12.07 -3.00
C ASN A 53 2.01 -13.58 -2.73
N SER A 54 0.83 -14.16 -2.94
CA SER A 54 0.63 -15.62 -2.84
C SER A 54 1.41 -16.39 -3.93
N MET A 55 1.48 -15.85 -5.15
CA MET A 55 2.24 -16.43 -6.25
C MET A 55 3.75 -16.45 -5.96
N ASP A 56 4.27 -15.45 -5.26
CA ASP A 56 5.69 -15.43 -4.88
C ASP A 56 6.04 -16.56 -3.92
N GLU A 57 5.14 -16.94 -3.01
CA GLU A 57 5.30 -18.15 -2.18
C GLU A 57 5.31 -19.42 -3.04
N ALA A 58 4.47 -19.49 -4.07
CA ALA A 58 4.46 -20.62 -5.00
C ALA A 58 5.74 -20.71 -5.84
N ILE A 59 6.23 -19.57 -6.36
CA ILE A 59 7.49 -19.46 -7.10
C ILE A 59 8.68 -19.86 -6.21
N ALA A 60 8.63 -19.52 -4.93
CA ALA A 60 9.63 -19.94 -3.95
C ALA A 60 9.50 -21.42 -3.54
N GLY A 61 8.47 -22.14 -4.02
CA GLY A 61 8.24 -23.55 -3.72
C GLY A 61 7.59 -23.83 -2.37
N HIS A 62 6.94 -22.83 -1.78
CA HIS A 62 6.31 -22.91 -0.46
C HIS A 62 4.78 -23.02 -0.50
N ALA A 63 4.14 -22.62 -1.59
CA ALA A 63 2.71 -22.79 -1.80
C ALA A 63 2.44 -23.63 -3.06
N ASP A 64 1.41 -24.47 -3.03
CA ASP A 64 0.92 -25.22 -4.19
C ASP A 64 -0.56 -24.95 -4.49
N ARG A 65 -1.23 -24.20 -3.62
CA ARG A 65 -2.64 -23.86 -3.73
C ARG A 65 -2.88 -22.40 -3.37
N ILE A 66 -3.56 -21.71 -4.27
CA ILE A 66 -4.11 -20.38 -4.05
C ILE A 66 -5.62 -20.45 -4.35
N LEU A 67 -6.44 -19.96 -3.44
CA LEU A 67 -7.89 -19.87 -3.57
C LEU A 67 -8.31 -18.41 -3.56
N VAL A 68 -9.11 -18.01 -4.55
CA VAL A 68 -9.70 -16.68 -4.64
C VAL A 68 -11.21 -16.81 -4.53
N GLU A 69 -11.80 -16.14 -3.54
CA GLU A 69 -13.24 -16.13 -3.29
C GLU A 69 -13.79 -14.70 -3.42
N PHE A 70 -14.77 -14.53 -4.31
CA PHE A 70 -15.54 -13.30 -4.41
C PHE A 70 -16.80 -13.42 -3.56
N ASN A 71 -16.88 -12.61 -2.52
CA ASN A 71 -17.92 -12.69 -1.52
C ASN A 71 -19.19 -11.94 -1.97
N LYS A 72 -20.33 -12.33 -1.38
CA LYS A 72 -21.63 -11.73 -1.72
C LYS A 72 -21.74 -10.24 -1.34
N ASP A 73 -20.92 -9.77 -0.41
CA ASP A 73 -20.86 -8.38 0.03
C ASP A 73 -19.96 -7.50 -0.87
N GLY A 74 -19.36 -8.09 -1.92
CA GLY A 74 -18.45 -7.40 -2.83
C GLY A 74 -17.00 -7.41 -2.39
N SER A 75 -16.65 -8.03 -1.25
CA SER A 75 -15.26 -8.24 -0.86
C SER A 75 -14.62 -9.41 -1.63
N CYS A 76 -13.29 -9.47 -1.61
CA CYS A 76 -12.51 -10.56 -2.20
C CYS A 76 -11.57 -11.13 -1.13
N SER A 77 -11.58 -12.44 -0.97
CA SER A 77 -10.69 -13.17 -0.07
C SER A 77 -9.70 -13.99 -0.89
N ILE A 78 -8.41 -13.88 -0.55
CA ILE A 78 -7.34 -14.67 -1.17
C ILE A 78 -6.70 -15.51 -0.06
N TYR A 79 -6.58 -16.81 -0.30
CA TYR A 79 -5.96 -17.76 0.61
C TYR A 79 -4.83 -18.48 -0.12
N ASP A 80 -3.69 -18.63 0.53
CA ASP A 80 -2.63 -19.52 0.12
C ASP A 80 -2.19 -20.42 1.26
N ASN A 81 -1.45 -21.48 0.92
CA ASN A 81 -0.82 -22.37 1.89
C ASN A 81 0.70 -22.18 1.95
N GLY A 82 1.18 -20.96 1.69
CA GLY A 82 2.58 -20.59 1.83
C GLY A 82 3.04 -20.55 3.29
N ARG A 83 4.23 -19.98 3.51
CA ARG A 83 4.82 -19.85 4.86
C ARG A 83 4.04 -18.91 5.78
N GLY A 84 3.22 -18.03 5.19
CA GLY A 84 2.52 -16.96 5.89
C GLY A 84 3.40 -15.71 6.11
N VAL A 85 2.75 -14.60 6.42
CA VAL A 85 3.42 -13.34 6.77
C VAL A 85 3.99 -13.45 8.19
N PRO A 86 5.29 -13.12 8.42
CA PRO A 86 5.87 -13.09 9.76
C PRO A 86 5.06 -12.17 10.69
N PHE A 87 4.79 -12.62 11.92
CA PHE A 87 3.94 -11.91 12.87
C PHE A 87 4.68 -11.52 14.16
N GLU A 88 5.95 -11.87 14.29
CA GLU A 88 6.80 -11.52 15.41
C GLU A 88 7.05 -10.02 15.48
N ILE A 89 7.35 -9.52 16.68
CA ILE A 89 7.71 -8.11 16.89
C ILE A 89 9.02 -7.80 16.16
N LYS A 90 9.00 -6.76 15.32
CA LYS A 90 10.18 -6.28 14.62
C LYS A 90 10.97 -5.33 15.52
N GLU A 91 12.18 -5.76 15.89
CA GLU A 91 13.12 -4.94 16.65
C GLU A 91 13.37 -3.59 15.98
N GLY A 92 13.44 -2.53 16.78
CA GLY A 92 13.57 -1.13 16.34
C GLY A 92 12.26 -0.43 15.98
N TYR A 93 11.16 -1.18 15.75
CA TYR A 93 9.85 -0.61 15.42
C TYR A 93 8.80 -0.81 16.52
N GLY A 94 8.95 -1.84 17.35
CA GLY A 94 8.05 -2.07 18.49
C GLY A 94 6.66 -2.60 18.11
N VAL A 95 6.44 -2.95 16.85
CA VAL A 95 5.20 -3.53 16.30
C VAL A 95 5.51 -4.82 15.53
N SER A 96 4.49 -5.61 15.22
CA SER A 96 4.67 -6.86 14.47
C SER A 96 5.17 -6.62 13.04
N ALA A 97 5.91 -7.59 12.49
CA ALA A 97 6.29 -7.57 11.08
C ALA A 97 5.06 -7.55 10.15
N LEU A 98 3.98 -8.23 10.56
CA LEU A 98 2.67 -8.17 9.92
C LEU A 98 2.15 -6.73 9.87
N GLU A 99 2.09 -6.04 11.00
CA GLU A 99 1.62 -4.65 11.04
C GLU A 99 2.47 -3.74 10.16
N LEU A 100 3.80 -3.86 10.19
CA LEU A 100 4.67 -3.07 9.33
C LEU A 100 4.40 -3.31 7.85
N ALA A 101 4.23 -4.57 7.43
CA ALA A 101 3.98 -4.92 6.03
C ALA A 101 2.68 -4.28 5.49
N PHE A 102 1.68 -4.07 6.35
CA PHE A 102 0.38 -3.52 5.95
C PHE A 102 0.21 -2.03 6.23
N THR A 103 1.02 -1.42 7.10
CA THR A 103 0.84 -0.02 7.53
C THR A 103 1.97 0.91 7.11
N LYS A 104 3.12 0.37 6.71
CA LYS A 104 4.28 1.16 6.33
C LYS A 104 4.68 0.92 4.88
N LEU A 105 4.67 1.99 4.09
CA LEU A 105 5.18 1.96 2.72
C LEU A 105 6.66 1.55 2.71
N HIS A 106 7.03 0.77 1.70
CA HIS A 106 8.39 0.28 1.50
C HIS A 106 8.92 -0.59 2.65
N ALA A 107 8.04 -1.33 3.34
CA ALA A 107 8.40 -2.36 4.30
C ALA A 107 8.06 -3.75 3.73
N GLY A 108 9.04 -4.66 3.66
CA GLY A 108 8.84 -5.97 3.05
C GLY A 108 10.12 -6.81 2.99
N GLY A 109 9.96 -8.11 2.74
CA GLY A 109 11.07 -9.08 2.68
C GLY A 109 11.72 -9.23 1.30
N LYS A 110 11.25 -8.51 0.28
CA LYS A 110 11.61 -8.68 -1.14
C LYS A 110 12.74 -7.78 -1.64
N PHE A 111 13.37 -6.98 -0.78
CA PHE A 111 14.43 -6.02 -1.17
C PHE A 111 15.82 -6.64 -1.35
N GLY A 112 15.93 -7.92 -1.75
CA GLY A 112 17.21 -8.61 -1.97
C GLY A 112 17.75 -9.41 -0.78
N GLY A 113 16.92 -9.69 0.23
CA GLY A 113 17.22 -10.66 1.29
C GLY A 113 17.01 -12.12 0.86
N SER A 114 17.33 -13.08 1.73
CA SER A 114 17.17 -14.53 1.45
C SER A 114 15.72 -15.02 1.34
N GLY A 115 14.72 -14.17 1.59
CA GLY A 115 13.31 -14.55 1.67
C GLY A 115 12.70 -14.99 0.33
N TYR A 116 13.12 -14.35 -0.78
CA TYR A 116 12.67 -14.64 -2.14
C TYR A 116 13.84 -14.45 -3.12
N LYS A 117 14.13 -15.50 -3.91
CA LYS A 117 15.21 -15.46 -4.92
C LYS A 117 14.76 -14.79 -6.23
N VAL A 118 13.46 -14.88 -6.53
CA VAL A 118 12.74 -14.19 -7.61
C VAL A 118 11.34 -13.87 -7.05
N SER A 119 10.87 -12.63 -7.20
CA SER A 119 9.53 -12.19 -6.82
C SER A 119 8.93 -11.30 -7.90
N SER A 120 7.60 -11.28 -7.97
CA SER A 120 6.82 -10.44 -8.88
C SER A 120 6.66 -9.00 -8.39
N GLY A 121 6.74 -8.79 -7.07
CA GLY A 121 6.76 -7.47 -6.42
C GLY A 121 8.15 -6.98 -6.05
#